data_AF-A0A401TIZ1-F1
#
_entry.id   AF-A0A401TIZ1-F1
#
_cell.length_a   1.000
_cell.length_b   1.000
_cell.length_c   1.000
_cell.angle_alpha   90.00
_cell.angle_beta   90.00
_cell.angle_gamma   90.00
#
_symmetry.space_group_name_H-M   'P 1'
#
loop_
_entity.id
_entity.type
_entity.pdbx_description
1 polymer ?
#
loop_
_entity_poly.entity_id
_entity_poly.type
_entity_poly.pdbx_seq_one_letter_code
_entity_poly.pdbx_strand_id
1 'polypeptide(L)'
;SKPEQGLKLNWTVSKSGTNRNVIPAEATAQADARALKVADFDELEKALQDKIKNRLLPDSKVDVKFEVRRPPLEANDASRNVAGHGKAIYQELGLSMNVAERATGGGTDAAFAALKTKGAVVEGMGLSGFGAHSNDAEYVQLNSIVPRLYLTTRMIMDLSDGKVK
;
A
#
# COMPACT_ATOMS: atom_id res chain seq x y z
N SER A 1 -9.01 -14.64 0.15
CA SER A 1 -9.07 -13.17 -0.03
C SER A 1 -10.37 -12.66 0.55
N LYS A 2 -10.43 -11.37 0.92
CA LYS A 2 -11.64 -10.61 1.29
C LYS A 2 -11.58 -9.26 0.53
N PRO A 3 -11.76 -9.25 -0.81
CA PRO A 3 -11.46 -8.07 -1.63
C PRO A 3 -12.26 -6.81 -1.25
N GLU A 4 -13.48 -6.98 -0.77
CA GLU A 4 -14.38 -5.94 -0.27
C GLU A 4 -13.83 -5.24 0.98
N GLN A 5 -12.97 -5.92 1.74
CA GLN A 5 -12.27 -5.39 2.92
C GLN A 5 -10.86 -4.88 2.58
N GLY A 6 -10.45 -4.99 1.30
CA GLY A 6 -9.12 -4.59 0.83
C GLY A 6 -8.05 -5.67 0.93
N LEU A 7 -8.37 -6.87 1.44
CA LEU A 7 -7.45 -8.01 1.48
C LEU A 7 -7.53 -8.85 0.20
N LYS A 8 -6.50 -8.78 -0.64
CA LYS A 8 -6.37 -9.54 -1.87
C LYS A 8 -5.19 -10.51 -1.75
N LEU A 9 -5.40 -11.73 -2.23
CA LEU A 9 -4.35 -12.74 -2.38
C LEU A 9 -4.52 -13.34 -3.78
N ASN A 10 -3.50 -13.23 -4.61
CA ASN A 10 -3.51 -13.75 -5.98
C ASN A 10 -2.32 -14.68 -6.17
N TRP A 11 -2.54 -15.91 -6.60
CA TRP A 11 -1.46 -16.80 -7.03
C TRP A 11 -0.97 -16.35 -8.40
N THR A 12 0.27 -15.91 -8.48
CA THR A 12 0.83 -15.24 -9.67
C THR A 12 1.86 -16.10 -10.40
N VAL A 13 2.48 -17.07 -9.71
CA VAL A 13 3.48 -17.96 -10.28
C VAL A 13 3.26 -19.36 -9.77
N SER A 14 3.36 -20.36 -10.64
CA SER A 14 3.36 -21.78 -10.28
C SER A 14 4.36 -22.55 -11.14
N LYS A 15 5.04 -23.53 -10.54
CA LYS A 15 5.97 -24.43 -11.22
C LYS A 15 5.85 -25.84 -10.64
N SER A 16 5.91 -26.86 -11.48
CA SER A 16 5.93 -28.26 -11.07
C SER A 16 6.66 -29.13 -12.09
N GLY A 17 7.51 -30.03 -11.61
CA GLY A 17 8.20 -31.00 -12.46
C GLY A 17 9.27 -30.40 -13.36
N THR A 18 10.07 -31.29 -13.96
CA THR A 18 11.19 -30.94 -14.83
C THR A 18 11.23 -31.82 -16.09
N ASN A 19 10.86 -33.11 -15.97
CA ASN A 19 10.87 -34.09 -17.05
C ASN A 19 9.46 -34.59 -17.35
N ARG A 20 9.13 -34.78 -18.64
CA ARG A 20 7.78 -35.15 -19.10
C ARG A 20 7.30 -36.54 -18.67
N ASN A 21 8.23 -37.44 -18.33
CA ASN A 21 7.98 -38.86 -18.06
C ASN A 21 8.27 -39.24 -16.60
N VAL A 22 8.43 -38.27 -15.71
CA VAL A 22 8.70 -38.48 -14.28
C VAL A 22 7.60 -37.79 -13.48
N ILE A 23 7.05 -38.49 -12.48
CA ILE A 23 6.11 -37.88 -11.54
C ILE A 23 6.87 -36.79 -10.76
N PRO A 24 6.39 -35.52 -10.74
CA PRO A 24 7.09 -34.44 -10.05
C PRO A 24 7.29 -34.72 -8.56
N ALA A 25 8.54 -34.61 -8.09
CA ALA A 25 8.86 -34.71 -6.66
C ALA A 25 8.58 -33.40 -5.90
N GLU A 26 8.57 -32.26 -6.61
CA GLU A 26 8.37 -30.93 -6.04
C GLU A 26 7.46 -30.06 -6.92
N ALA A 27 6.75 -29.15 -6.26
CA ALA A 27 6.01 -28.07 -6.86
C ALA A 27 6.10 -26.83 -5.97
N THR A 28 6.09 -25.65 -6.58
CA THR A 28 6.11 -24.36 -5.89
C THR A 28 5.05 -23.44 -6.46
N ALA A 29 4.42 -22.64 -5.61
CA ALA A 29 3.55 -21.55 -6.02
C ALA A 29 3.89 -20.28 -5.23
N GLN A 30 3.74 -19.12 -5.86
CA GLN A 30 3.93 -17.81 -5.24
C GLN A 30 2.68 -16.97 -5.41
N ALA A 31 2.38 -16.17 -4.38
CA ALA A 31 1.23 -15.29 -4.38
C ALA A 31 1.61 -13.85 -4.00
N ASP A 32 0.90 -12.90 -4.58
CA ASP A 32 0.90 -11.49 -4.18
C ASP A 32 -0.24 -11.25 -3.19
N ALA A 33 0.11 -10.75 -2.00
CA ALA A 33 -0.84 -10.39 -0.96
C ALA A 33 -0.85 -8.87 -0.77
N ARG A 34 -2.05 -8.28 -0.79
CA ARG A 34 -2.27 -6.84 -0.53
C ARG A 34 -3.34 -6.68 0.51
N ALA A 35 -3.14 -5.77 1.45
CA ALA A 35 -4.08 -5.47 2.52
C ALA A 35 -4.17 -3.96 2.72
N LEU A 36 -5.25 -3.51 3.36
CA LEU A 36 -5.36 -2.13 3.86
C LEU A 36 -4.91 -2.02 5.31
N LYS A 37 -4.86 -3.13 6.05
CA LYS A 37 -4.47 -3.18 7.46
C LYS A 37 -3.38 -4.20 7.72
N VAL A 38 -2.51 -3.92 8.69
CA VAL A 38 -1.45 -4.85 9.13
C VAL A 38 -2.08 -6.12 9.70
N ALA A 39 -3.13 -6.00 10.51
CA ALA A 39 -3.81 -7.14 11.12
C ALA A 39 -4.38 -8.14 10.10
N ASP A 40 -4.76 -7.66 8.90
CA ASP A 40 -5.26 -8.54 7.83
C ASP A 40 -4.15 -9.46 7.30
N PHE A 41 -2.88 -9.05 7.36
CA PHE A 41 -1.74 -9.91 7.02
C PHE A 41 -1.52 -11.01 8.06
N ASP A 42 -1.65 -10.68 9.36
CA ASP A 42 -1.52 -11.66 10.44
C ASP A 42 -2.63 -12.72 10.34
N GLU A 43 -3.87 -12.30 10.08
CA GLU A 43 -4.99 -13.22 9.83
C GLU A 43 -4.76 -14.09 8.60
N LEU A 44 -4.24 -13.51 7.52
CA LEU A 44 -3.97 -14.23 6.29
C LEU A 44 -2.87 -15.28 6.47
N GLU A 45 -1.77 -14.93 7.13
CA GLU A 45 -0.69 -15.87 7.43
C GLU A 45 -1.22 -17.05 8.24
N LYS A 46 -1.96 -16.78 9.33
CA LYS A 46 -2.56 -17.82 10.16
C LYS A 46 -3.49 -18.72 9.34
N ALA A 47 -4.34 -18.14 8.50
CA ALA A 47 -5.25 -18.91 7.64
C ALA A 47 -4.51 -19.77 6.61
N LEU A 48 -3.38 -19.30 6.07
CA LEU A 48 -2.53 -20.08 5.16
C LEU A 48 -1.86 -21.24 5.89
N GLN A 49 -1.29 -20.99 7.08
CA GLN A 49 -0.67 -22.01 7.93
C GLN A 49 -1.67 -23.10 8.34
N ASP A 50 -2.92 -22.73 8.61
CA ASP A 50 -3.98 -23.70 8.91
C ASP A 50 -4.42 -24.48 7.67
N LYS A 51 -4.50 -23.84 6.50
CA LYS A 51 -4.91 -24.51 5.25
C LYS A 51 -3.93 -25.59 4.81
N ILE A 52 -2.62 -25.39 4.95
CA ILE A 52 -1.62 -26.37 4.51
C ILE A 52 -1.65 -27.68 5.31
N LYS A 53 -2.29 -27.69 6.49
CA LYS A 53 -2.49 -28.92 7.28
C LYS A 53 -3.44 -29.91 6.59
N ASN A 54 -4.38 -29.39 5.80
CA ASN A 54 -5.31 -30.21 5.03
C ASN A 54 -4.68 -30.60 3.69
N ARG A 55 -4.01 -31.75 3.67
CA ARG A 55 -3.29 -32.26 2.50
C ARG A 55 -4.16 -33.21 1.70
N LEU A 56 -4.23 -33.00 0.38
CA LEU A 56 -4.90 -33.92 -0.54
C LEU A 56 -4.17 -35.26 -0.64
N LEU A 57 -2.83 -35.23 -0.59
CA LEU A 57 -1.96 -36.40 -0.56
C LEU A 57 -1.40 -36.56 0.86
N PRO A 58 -1.74 -37.62 1.61
CA PRO A 58 -1.33 -37.77 3.02
C PRO A 58 0.18 -37.73 3.25
N ASP A 59 0.95 -38.27 2.30
CA ASP A 59 2.42 -38.38 2.39
C ASP A 59 3.15 -37.13 1.89
N SER A 60 2.43 -36.12 1.37
CA SER A 60 3.08 -34.88 0.93
C SER A 60 3.51 -34.02 2.11
N LYS A 61 4.55 -33.21 1.86
CA LYS A 61 4.96 -32.13 2.74
C LYS A 61 4.61 -30.81 2.06
N VAL A 62 3.98 -29.92 2.80
CA VAL A 62 3.57 -28.61 2.31
C VAL A 62 4.04 -27.59 3.33
N ASP A 63 4.83 -26.63 2.87
CA ASP A 63 5.33 -25.52 3.67
C ASP A 63 4.87 -24.21 3.04
N VAL A 64 4.54 -23.23 3.87
CA VAL A 64 4.24 -21.87 3.42
C VAL A 64 5.12 -20.89 4.19
N LYS A 65 5.83 -20.05 3.44
CA LYS A 65 6.52 -18.88 3.96
C LYS A 65 5.71 -17.64 3.60
N PHE A 66 5.32 -16.86 4.61
CA PHE A 66 4.66 -15.58 4.43
C PHE A 66 5.63 -14.46 4.82
N GLU A 67 5.80 -13.46 3.96
CA GLU A 67 6.75 -12.37 4.19
C GLU A 67 6.09 -11.04 3.82
N VAL A 68 5.86 -10.20 4.83
CA VAL A 68 5.38 -8.83 4.61
C VAL A 68 6.56 -7.93 4.27
N ARG A 69 6.82 -7.74 2.98
CA ARG A 69 7.93 -6.88 2.52
C ARG A 69 7.67 -5.40 2.70
N ARG A 70 6.41 -4.97 2.53
CA ARG A 70 6.00 -3.58 2.73
C ARG A 70 4.67 -3.56 3.46
N PRO A 71 4.57 -2.81 4.57
CA PRO A 71 3.32 -2.69 5.31
C PRO A 71 2.29 -1.86 4.52
N PRO A 72 1.00 -1.93 4.87
CA PRO A 72 0.02 -0.98 4.38
C PRO A 72 0.20 0.38 5.07
N LEU A 73 -0.11 1.47 4.36
CA LEU A 73 -0.22 2.80 4.95
C LEU A 73 -1.64 2.96 5.52
N GLU A 74 -1.77 2.77 6.82
CA GLU A 74 -3.02 2.99 7.56
C GLU A 74 -3.13 4.45 8.02
N ALA A 75 -4.10 5.19 7.48
CA ALA A 75 -4.36 6.55 7.92
C ALA A 75 -4.93 6.53 9.35
N ASN A 76 -4.21 7.16 10.28
CA ASN A 76 -4.70 7.45 11.63
C ASN A 76 -5.45 8.81 11.65
N ASP A 77 -6.03 9.16 12.80
CA ASP A 77 -6.83 10.39 12.91
C ASP A 77 -5.98 11.66 12.77
N ALA A 78 -4.70 11.62 13.18
CA ALA A 78 -3.78 12.74 12.97
C ALA A 78 -3.49 12.94 11.48
N SER A 79 -3.25 11.86 10.72
CA SER A 79 -3.09 11.90 9.26
C SER A 79 -4.33 12.46 8.58
N ARG A 80 -5.53 12.06 9.01
CA ARG A 80 -6.79 12.60 8.50
C ARG A 80 -6.93 14.10 8.80
N ASN A 81 -6.60 14.52 10.02
CA ASN A 81 -6.64 15.94 10.41
C ASN A 81 -5.69 16.78 9.54
N VAL A 82 -4.43 16.34 9.40
CA VAL A 82 -3.41 17.01 8.58
C VAL A 82 -3.80 17.03 7.10
N ALA A 83 -4.32 15.93 6.56
CA ALA A 83 -4.80 15.90 5.17
C ALA A 83 -6.01 16.84 4.95
N GLY A 84 -6.92 16.90 5.92
CA GLY A 84 -8.05 17.83 5.93
C GLY A 84 -7.60 19.29 5.93
N HIS A 85 -6.59 19.63 6.73
CA HIS A 85 -5.99 20.98 6.74
C HIS A 85 -5.35 21.31 5.39
N GLY A 86 -4.63 20.37 4.78
CA GLY A 86 -4.07 20.56 3.45
C GLY A 86 -5.14 20.86 2.38
N LYS A 87 -6.32 20.24 2.50
CA LYS A 87 -7.46 20.54 1.63
C LYS A 87 -7.97 21.97 1.82
N ALA A 88 -8.05 22.46 3.06
CA ALA A 88 -8.44 23.84 3.34
C ALA A 88 -7.44 24.85 2.74
N ILE A 89 -6.13 24.59 2.86
CA ILE A 89 -5.09 25.43 2.23
C ILE A 89 -5.26 25.52 0.71
N TYR A 90 -5.57 24.40 0.04
CA TYR A 90 -5.80 24.40 -1.40
C TYR A 90 -7.02 25.24 -1.81
N GLN A 91 -8.05 25.29 -0.96
CA GLN A 91 -9.26 26.10 -1.20
C GLN A 91 -8.98 27.59 -1.14
N GLU A 92 -7.94 28.03 -0.43
CA GLU A 92 -7.49 29.44 -0.44
C GLU A 92 -7.05 29.90 -1.84
N LEU A 93 -6.61 28.96 -2.68
CA LEU A 93 -6.26 29.20 -4.08
C LEU A 93 -7.47 29.05 -5.02
N GLY A 94 -8.68 28.82 -4.50
CA GLY A 94 -9.85 28.46 -5.30
C GLY A 94 -9.76 27.08 -5.95
N LEU A 95 -8.82 26.23 -5.49
CA LEU A 95 -8.59 24.89 -6.04
C LEU A 95 -9.22 23.83 -5.13
N SER A 96 -9.60 22.70 -5.73
CA SER A 96 -10.03 21.52 -4.98
C SER A 96 -8.91 20.49 -4.93
N MET A 97 -8.83 19.75 -3.82
CA MET A 97 -7.92 18.63 -3.65
C MET A 97 -8.70 17.41 -3.17
N ASN A 98 -8.49 16.30 -3.88
CA ASN A 98 -9.04 15.00 -3.49
C ASN A 98 -8.07 14.34 -2.51
N VAL A 99 -8.57 13.97 -1.33
CA VAL A 99 -7.84 13.18 -0.34
C VAL A 99 -8.32 11.74 -0.47
N ALA A 100 -7.38 10.83 -0.72
CA ALA A 100 -7.69 9.40 -0.77
C ALA A 100 -7.62 8.81 0.64
N GLU A 101 -8.76 8.40 1.18
CA GLU A 101 -8.85 7.72 2.49
C GLU A 101 -8.39 6.25 2.44
N ARG A 102 -8.20 5.71 1.23
CA ARG A 102 -7.76 4.33 1.01
C ARG A 102 -6.57 4.32 0.09
N ALA A 103 -5.60 3.46 0.40
CA ALA A 103 -4.42 3.25 -0.43
C ALA A 103 -4.83 2.83 -1.86
N THR A 104 -4.20 3.44 -2.86
CA THR A 104 -4.51 3.25 -4.29
C THR A 104 -3.73 2.07 -4.92
N GLY A 105 -2.95 1.34 -4.14
CA GLY A 105 -2.31 0.08 -4.57
C GLY A 105 -0.82 0.18 -4.93
N GLY A 106 -0.17 1.32 -4.68
CA GLY A 106 1.28 1.49 -4.72
C GLY A 106 1.84 1.70 -3.31
N GLY A 107 2.99 1.09 -3.01
CA GLY A 107 3.66 1.23 -1.72
C GLY A 107 4.79 2.25 -1.78
N THR A 108 4.78 3.22 -0.86
CA THR A 108 5.84 4.22 -0.68
C THR A 108 6.51 4.03 0.68
N ASP A 109 7.49 4.87 1.01
CA ASP A 109 8.17 4.83 2.31
C ASP A 109 7.30 5.40 3.44
N ALA A 110 6.24 6.13 3.11
CA ALA A 110 5.22 6.57 4.06
C ALA A 110 4.63 5.40 4.86
N ALA A 111 4.47 4.22 4.24
CA ALA A 111 3.97 3.04 4.93
C ALA A 111 4.90 2.59 6.06
N PHE A 112 6.21 2.66 5.87
CA PHE A 112 7.18 2.36 6.93
C PHE A 112 7.22 3.45 7.99
N ALA A 113 7.17 4.73 7.60
CA ALA A 113 7.11 5.85 8.53
C ALA A 113 5.86 5.77 9.44
N ALA A 114 4.74 5.27 8.91
CA ALA A 114 3.47 5.16 9.62
C ALA A 114 3.41 4.00 10.64
N LEU A 115 4.22 2.94 10.49
CA LEU A 115 4.08 1.68 11.23
C LEU A 115 4.06 1.82 12.77
N LYS A 116 4.81 2.77 13.33
CA LYS A 116 4.98 2.93 14.79
C LYS A 116 4.87 4.37 15.27
N THR A 117 4.45 5.27 14.40
CA THR A 117 4.34 6.69 14.74
C THR A 117 2.98 7.01 15.31
N LYS A 118 2.96 7.92 16.28
CA LYS A 118 1.73 8.58 16.74
C LYS A 118 1.41 9.82 15.90
N GLY A 119 2.41 10.34 15.18
CA GLY A 119 2.26 11.53 14.35
C GLY A 119 1.48 11.25 13.07
N ALA A 120 1.09 12.33 12.41
CA ALA A 120 0.51 12.27 11.08
C ALA A 120 1.57 11.86 10.04
N VAL A 121 1.23 10.90 9.19
CA VAL A 121 1.95 10.62 7.94
C VAL A 121 0.96 10.82 6.80
N VAL A 122 1.28 11.76 5.90
CA VAL A 122 0.49 12.08 4.72
C VAL A 122 1.41 11.96 3.50
N GLU A 123 0.90 11.32 2.45
CA GLU A 123 1.60 11.05 1.19
C GLU A 123 0.93 11.84 0.04
N GLY A 124 1.58 11.93 -1.12
CA GLY A 124 1.01 12.56 -2.31
C GLY A 124 1.17 14.08 -2.33
N MET A 125 2.18 14.59 -1.62
CA MET A 125 2.52 16.02 -1.54
C MET A 125 3.34 16.51 -2.74
N GLY A 126 3.81 15.60 -3.60
CA GLY A 126 4.58 15.90 -4.80
C GLY A 126 3.77 16.57 -5.92
N LEU A 127 4.47 16.87 -7.02
CA LEU A 127 3.86 17.42 -8.22
C LEU A 127 2.88 16.43 -8.86
N SER A 128 1.81 16.96 -9.44
CA SER A 128 0.88 16.14 -10.22
C SER A 128 1.56 15.77 -11.54
N GLY A 129 1.40 14.53 -11.98
CA GLY A 129 2.03 14.02 -13.20
C GLY A 129 1.34 12.77 -13.74
N PHE A 130 1.94 12.19 -14.76
CA PHE A 130 1.47 10.97 -15.41
C PHE A 130 2.67 10.19 -15.98
N GLY A 131 2.46 8.91 -16.32
CA GLY A 131 3.44 8.09 -17.04
C GLY A 131 4.42 7.32 -16.14
N ALA A 132 4.57 7.71 -14.87
CA ALA A 132 5.42 7.00 -13.92
C ALA A 132 5.05 5.51 -13.82
N HIS A 133 6.05 4.63 -13.90
CA HIS A 133 5.91 3.17 -13.93
C HIS A 133 5.05 2.61 -15.08
N SER A 134 5.02 3.28 -16.22
CA SER A 134 4.32 2.83 -17.42
C SER A 134 5.21 2.90 -18.67
N ASN A 135 4.68 2.45 -19.81
CA ASN A 135 5.33 2.63 -21.12
C ASN A 135 5.07 4.03 -21.73
N ASP A 136 4.18 4.82 -21.11
CA ASP A 136 3.92 6.19 -21.54
C ASP A 136 5.04 7.11 -21.04
N ALA A 137 5.27 8.22 -21.75
CA ALA A 137 6.26 9.20 -21.35
C ALA A 137 5.89 9.82 -19.99
N GLU A 138 6.84 9.81 -19.06
CA GLU A 138 6.69 10.43 -17.74
C GLU A 138 6.80 11.95 -17.82
N TYR A 139 5.87 12.66 -17.20
CA TYR A 139 5.89 14.13 -17.12
C TYR A 139 5.19 14.67 -15.88
N VAL A 140 5.48 15.93 -15.55
CA VAL A 140 4.79 16.70 -14.51
C VAL A 140 3.90 17.78 -15.14
N GLN A 141 2.77 18.07 -14.48
CA GLN A 141 1.87 19.14 -14.87
C GLN A 141 2.42 20.48 -14.35
N LEU A 142 2.84 21.36 -15.27
CA LEU A 142 3.47 22.64 -14.92
C LEU A 142 2.56 23.54 -14.05
N ASN A 143 1.26 23.54 -14.33
CA ASN A 143 0.27 24.28 -13.54
C ASN A 143 0.09 23.73 -12.11
N SER A 144 0.63 22.54 -11.79
CA SER A 144 0.64 22.00 -10.42
C SER A 144 1.80 22.51 -9.58
N ILE A 145 2.85 23.07 -10.18
CA ILE A 145 4.08 23.46 -9.47
C ILE A 145 3.79 24.50 -8.39
N VAL A 146 3.20 25.63 -8.77
CA VAL A 146 2.92 26.72 -7.82
C VAL A 146 1.93 26.29 -6.72
N PRO A 147 0.77 25.67 -7.02
CA PRO A 147 -0.15 25.21 -5.98
C PRO A 147 0.46 24.20 -5.00
N ARG A 148 1.29 23.26 -5.49
CA ARG A 148 1.93 22.24 -4.63
C ARG A 148 3.02 22.83 -3.74
N LEU A 149 3.81 23.78 -4.25
CA LEU A 149 4.78 24.50 -3.41
C LEU A 149 4.08 25.35 -2.35
N TYR A 150 2.99 26.03 -2.72
CA TYR A 150 2.16 26.79 -1.79
C TYR A 150 1.63 25.89 -0.66
N LEU A 151 1.02 24.76 -1.02
CA LEU A 151 0.53 23.77 -0.07
C LEU A 151 1.63 23.31 0.88
N THR A 152 2.76 22.80 0.36
CA THR A 152 3.85 22.27 1.18
C THR A 152 4.39 23.33 2.14
N THR A 153 4.58 24.56 1.67
CA THR A 153 5.10 25.66 2.49
C THR A 153 4.12 26.02 3.61
N ARG A 154 2.82 26.17 3.27
CA ARG A 154 1.77 26.47 4.25
C ARG A 154 1.58 25.37 5.28
N MET A 155 1.66 24.11 4.86
CA MET A 155 1.63 22.96 5.77
C MET A 155 2.79 23.02 6.76
N ILE A 156 4.02 23.26 6.29
CA ILE A 156 5.20 23.37 7.17
C ILE A 156 5.02 24.51 8.18
N MET A 157 4.58 25.69 7.71
CA MET A 157 4.36 26.86 8.58
C MET A 157 3.28 26.57 9.64
N ASP A 158 2.10 26.13 9.21
CA ASP A 158 0.96 25.93 10.11
C ASP A 158 1.19 24.79 11.11
N LEU A 159 1.89 23.73 10.72
CA LEU A 159 2.29 22.65 11.64
C LEU A 159 3.37 23.11 12.63
N SER A 160 4.36 23.88 12.19
CA SER A 160 5.42 24.41 13.06
C SER A 160 4.89 25.41 14.08
N ASP A 161 3.87 26.19 13.70
CA ASP A 161 3.16 27.12 14.58
C ASP A 161 2.15 26.42 15.51
N GLY A 162 1.95 25.10 15.38
CA GLY A 162 1.02 24.33 16.19
C GLY A 162 -0.46 24.59 15.92
N LYS A 163 -0.80 25.14 14.74
CA LYS A 163 -2.20 25.40 14.33
C LYS A 163 -2.98 24.11 14.04
N VAL A 164 -2.27 23.04 13.72
CA VAL A 164 -2.81 21.70 13.51
C VAL A 164 -2.08 20.76 14.47
N LYS A 165 -2.85 20.04 15.29
CA LYS A 165 -2.33 19.04 16.24
C LYS A 165 -2.44 17.63 15.65
#